data_AF-A0A250JY89-F1
#
_entry.id   AF-A0A250JY89-F1
#
_cell.length_a   1.000
_cell.length_b   1.000
_cell.length_c   1.000
_cell.angle_alpha   90.00
_cell.angle_beta   90.00
_cell.angle_gamma   90.00
#
_symmetry.space_group_name_H-M   'P 1'
#
loop_
_entity.id
_entity.type
_entity.pdbx_description
1 polymer ?
#
loop_
_entity_poly.entity_id
_entity_poly.type
_entity_poly.pdbx_seq_one_letter_code
_entity_poly.pdbx_strand_id
1 'polypeptide(L)'
;MKLLVLPPHRDVTLVPEAPDGWTCLDVARDFCQRVFARDAVEAAAEARERAPATAQSMRELLLLRAAQALRAREGLRVNTGLRALGAVLTATSGAPNGVHLRLDDVALEGGTTERSADVLRAVEQPASYLEDLTLAAGRFARAERVRLWLERDLQLPAAAWLARACPEQVPLEVAGPFAWAHRAALSSLPMFQRAAFVEAPPLRWRVAPRLDEASPASLVWLAESLEVRATSADALRSLTGGAAAWAGHVSLGSLLQPDALVESGCKVAVVGFCAMDGAGWLDPLGARIPREALAHGARRLRDAGVHVVAEWWVGAPGVDEAALDATLAALGAEPVFDHLAGVRPFHWPRSPSRSGCTPQWPDVRVGTPPEDRDLARSLPFECARSIPSAEIPRVLTSLATRLLARAPLSPGRVAAACLPEAPLPRATAASAAAIQLDVDCAWVQLPAALDGAAKPSWFAANLRTGAVLAMDARLAPRLAGLVRPTDVASALGGVPQAQREKLVDTLVARSVLTRVNG
;
A
#
# COMPACT_ATOMS: atom_id res chain seq x y z
N MET A 1 -23.12 6.07 -24.57
CA MET A 1 -22.50 6.13 -23.23
C MET A 1 -20.98 6.00 -23.36
N LYS A 2 -20.20 6.84 -22.67
CA LYS A 2 -18.73 6.78 -22.62
C LYS A 2 -18.27 6.06 -21.35
N LEU A 3 -17.26 5.22 -21.43
CA LEU A 3 -16.78 4.39 -20.31
C LEU A 3 -15.36 4.78 -19.88
N LEU A 4 -15.20 5.18 -18.62
CA LEU A 4 -13.89 5.37 -17.98
C LEU A 4 -13.56 4.10 -17.21
N VAL A 5 -12.58 3.34 -17.67
CA VAL A 5 -12.23 2.04 -17.09
C VAL A 5 -10.96 2.20 -16.27
N LEU A 6 -11.02 1.74 -15.03
CA LEU A 6 -9.90 1.72 -14.09
C LEU A 6 -9.43 0.27 -13.92
N PRO A 7 -8.34 -0.14 -14.61
CA PRO A 7 -7.85 -1.51 -14.52
C PRO A 7 -7.39 -1.85 -13.09
N PRO A 8 -7.41 -3.15 -12.71
CA PRO A 8 -6.84 -3.67 -11.48
C PRO A 8 -5.47 -3.08 -11.10
N HIS A 9 -5.20 -3.05 -9.79
CA HIS A 9 -3.95 -2.56 -9.18
C HIS A 9 -3.72 -1.05 -9.23
N ARG A 10 -4.82 -0.29 -9.22
CA ARG A 10 -4.86 1.07 -8.69
C ARG A 10 -5.22 1.05 -7.19
N ASP A 11 -5.13 2.19 -6.52
CA ASP A 11 -5.52 2.31 -5.11
C ASP A 11 -7.04 2.09 -4.91
N VAL A 12 -7.42 0.89 -4.47
CA VAL A 12 -8.83 0.52 -4.28
C VAL A 12 -9.54 1.27 -3.15
N THR A 13 -8.80 2.03 -2.33
CA THR A 13 -9.35 2.86 -1.25
C THR A 13 -9.71 4.27 -1.73
N LEU A 14 -9.52 4.55 -3.02
CA LEU A 14 -9.98 5.77 -3.68
C LEU A 14 -11.13 5.44 -4.62
N VAL A 15 -12.10 6.33 -4.75
CA VAL A 15 -13.18 6.25 -5.74
C VAL A 15 -13.08 7.49 -6.63
N PRO A 16 -13.09 7.35 -7.97
CA PRO A 16 -12.99 8.49 -8.87
C PRO A 16 -14.28 9.29 -8.87
N GLU A 17 -14.18 10.61 -8.96
CA GLU A 17 -15.25 11.44 -9.49
C GLU A 17 -15.25 11.27 -11.01
N ALA A 18 -16.26 10.57 -11.54
CA ALA A 18 -16.35 10.34 -12.97
C ALA A 18 -16.47 11.69 -13.71
N PRO A 19 -15.66 11.95 -14.75
CA PRO A 19 -15.81 13.16 -15.55
C PRO A 19 -17.20 13.24 -16.19
N ASP A 20 -17.69 14.46 -16.44
CA ASP A 20 -19.02 14.67 -17.01
C ASP A 20 -19.24 13.85 -18.30
N GLY A 21 -20.35 13.11 -18.33
CA GLY A 21 -20.71 12.24 -19.45
C GLY A 21 -19.95 10.91 -19.53
N TRP A 22 -19.11 10.58 -18.55
CA TRP A 22 -18.44 9.28 -18.42
C TRP A 22 -19.07 8.44 -17.31
N THR A 23 -19.24 7.16 -17.59
CA THR A 23 -19.57 6.15 -16.58
C THR A 23 -18.30 5.43 -16.19
N CYS A 24 -17.98 5.41 -14.90
CA CYS A 24 -16.79 4.71 -14.41
C CYS A 24 -17.05 3.21 -14.27
N LEU A 25 -16.13 2.39 -14.79
CA LEU A 25 -16.00 0.96 -14.52
C LEU A 25 -14.75 0.75 -13.67
N ASP A 26 -14.96 0.52 -12.38
CA ASP A 26 -13.90 0.38 -11.40
C ASP A 26 -13.50 -1.08 -11.19
N VAL A 27 -12.87 -1.66 -12.20
CA VAL A 27 -12.55 -3.09 -12.23
C VAL A 27 -11.62 -3.49 -11.08
N ALA A 28 -10.73 -2.58 -10.65
CA ALA A 28 -9.87 -2.81 -9.49
C ALA A 28 -10.68 -3.00 -8.20
N ARG A 29 -11.64 -2.10 -7.94
CA ARG A 29 -12.46 -2.15 -6.73
C ARG A 29 -13.47 -3.29 -6.79
N ASP A 30 -14.09 -3.53 -7.95
CA ASP A 30 -15.03 -4.64 -8.17
C ASP A 30 -14.34 -6.00 -7.89
N PHE A 31 -13.12 -6.20 -8.43
CA PHE A 31 -12.31 -7.37 -8.15
C PHE A 31 -12.04 -7.55 -6.65
N CYS A 32 -11.56 -6.50 -5.97
CA CYS A 32 -11.26 -6.57 -4.54
C CYS A 32 -12.53 -6.82 -3.70
N GLN A 33 -13.67 -6.23 -4.05
CA GLN A 33 -14.95 -6.51 -3.41
C GLN A 33 -15.34 -7.98 -3.55
N ARG A 34 -15.24 -8.54 -4.77
CA ARG A 34 -15.58 -9.93 -5.06
C ARG A 34 -14.72 -10.90 -4.26
N VAL A 35 -13.39 -10.77 -4.32
CA VAL A 35 -12.50 -11.73 -3.64
C VAL A 35 -12.48 -11.58 -2.13
N PHE A 36 -12.79 -10.38 -1.61
CA PHE A 36 -12.82 -10.13 -0.17
C PHE A 36 -14.20 -10.37 0.47
N ALA A 37 -15.23 -10.62 -0.35
CA ALA A 37 -16.57 -11.00 0.11
C ALA A 37 -16.50 -12.24 1.02
N ARG A 38 -17.40 -12.30 2.02
CA ARG A 38 -17.39 -13.36 3.03
C ARG A 38 -17.39 -14.75 2.41
N ASP A 39 -18.33 -14.98 1.51
CA ASP A 39 -18.56 -16.29 0.91
C ASP A 39 -17.44 -16.66 -0.06
N ALA A 40 -16.85 -15.68 -0.76
CA ALA A 40 -15.71 -15.90 -1.64
C ALA A 40 -14.46 -16.36 -0.86
N VAL A 41 -14.16 -15.72 0.28
CA VAL A 41 -13.03 -16.11 1.12
C VAL A 41 -13.27 -17.50 1.74
N GLU A 42 -14.50 -17.82 2.16
CA GLU A 42 -14.84 -19.17 2.67
C GLU A 42 -14.68 -20.23 1.58
N ALA A 43 -15.26 -20.02 0.41
CA ALA A 43 -15.14 -20.95 -0.71
C ALA A 43 -13.66 -21.18 -1.11
N ALA A 44 -12.85 -20.11 -1.11
CA ALA A 44 -11.42 -20.23 -1.36
C ALA A 44 -10.70 -21.06 -0.28
N ALA A 45 -11.02 -20.85 1.00
CA ALA A 45 -10.42 -21.60 2.11
C ALA A 45 -10.81 -23.09 2.05
N GLU A 46 -12.09 -23.40 1.87
CA GLU A 46 -12.59 -24.76 1.72
C GLU A 46 -11.97 -25.49 0.51
N ALA A 47 -11.73 -24.76 -0.59
CA ALA A 47 -11.05 -25.33 -1.76
C ALA A 47 -9.59 -25.71 -1.44
N ARG A 48 -8.88 -24.91 -0.64
CA ARG A 48 -7.50 -25.23 -0.20
C ARG A 48 -7.46 -26.36 0.82
N GLU A 49 -8.47 -26.48 1.68
CA GLU A 49 -8.60 -27.59 2.63
C GLU A 49 -8.85 -28.93 1.94
N ARG A 50 -9.60 -28.94 0.83
CA ARG A 50 -9.88 -30.14 0.04
C ARG A 50 -8.74 -30.52 -0.91
N ALA A 51 -7.89 -29.57 -1.29
CA ALA A 51 -6.74 -29.81 -2.15
C ALA A 51 -5.63 -30.59 -1.42
N PRO A 52 -4.75 -31.31 -2.15
CA PRO A 52 -3.60 -31.96 -1.54
C PRO A 52 -2.74 -30.99 -0.73
N ALA A 53 -2.40 -31.38 0.51
CA ALA A 53 -1.59 -30.55 1.40
C ALA A 53 -0.16 -30.43 0.87
N THR A 54 0.16 -29.23 0.38
CA THR A 54 1.49 -28.78 0.02
C THR A 54 1.87 -27.57 0.86
N ALA A 55 3.17 -27.28 0.98
CA ALA A 55 3.64 -26.10 1.69
C ALA A 55 3.01 -24.79 1.17
N GLN A 56 2.77 -24.70 -0.15
CA GLN A 56 2.09 -23.56 -0.74
C GLN A 56 0.61 -23.50 -0.33
N SER A 57 -0.15 -24.58 -0.55
CA SER A 57 -1.58 -24.61 -0.21
C SER A 57 -1.86 -24.32 1.26
N MET A 58 -0.98 -24.76 2.18
CA MET A 58 -1.12 -24.52 3.62
C MET A 58 -0.79 -23.07 3.99
N ARG A 59 0.15 -22.42 3.29
CA ARG A 59 0.40 -20.98 3.45
C ARG A 59 -0.76 -20.15 2.93
N GLU A 60 -1.31 -20.49 1.76
CA GLU A 60 -2.50 -19.83 1.22
C GLU A 60 -3.70 -19.99 2.16
N LEU A 61 -3.93 -21.20 2.68
CA LEU A 61 -4.98 -21.48 3.64
C LEU A 61 -4.79 -20.69 4.95
N LEU A 62 -3.56 -20.61 5.46
CA LEU A 62 -3.23 -19.81 6.65
C LEU A 62 -3.64 -18.34 6.46
N LEU A 63 -3.30 -17.75 5.31
CA LEU A 63 -3.63 -16.37 4.99
C LEU A 63 -5.15 -16.14 4.88
N LEU A 64 -5.87 -17.06 4.21
CA LEU A 64 -7.33 -16.99 4.07
C LEU A 64 -8.00 -17.08 5.44
N ARG A 65 -7.67 -18.09 6.25
CA ARG A 65 -8.25 -18.28 7.59
C ARG A 65 -7.88 -17.13 8.54
N ALA A 66 -6.66 -16.59 8.46
CA ALA A 66 -6.27 -15.41 9.24
C ALA A 66 -7.09 -14.18 8.85
N ALA A 67 -7.25 -13.91 7.55
CA ALA A 67 -8.06 -12.81 7.05
C ALA A 67 -9.53 -12.94 7.48
N GLN A 68 -10.11 -14.14 7.42
CA GLN A 68 -11.46 -14.41 7.92
C GLN A 68 -11.60 -14.11 9.42
N ALA A 69 -10.67 -14.62 10.23
CA ALA A 69 -10.69 -14.43 11.68
C ALA A 69 -10.58 -12.96 12.08
N LEU A 70 -9.75 -12.17 11.38
CA LEU A 70 -9.65 -10.73 11.60
C LEU A 70 -10.92 -10.00 11.16
N ARG A 71 -11.47 -10.34 9.99
CA ARG A 71 -12.68 -9.69 9.44
C ARG A 71 -13.92 -9.95 10.29
N ALA A 72 -13.97 -11.07 11.01
CA ALA A 72 -15.05 -11.40 11.93
C ALA A 72 -15.03 -10.57 13.23
N ARG A 73 -13.98 -9.79 13.50
CA ARG A 73 -13.87 -8.96 14.71
C ARG A 73 -14.78 -7.74 14.62
N GLU A 74 -15.50 -7.47 15.70
CA GLU A 74 -16.19 -6.20 15.89
C GLU A 74 -15.20 -5.03 15.92
N GLY A 75 -15.57 -3.90 15.33
CA GLY A 75 -14.71 -2.71 15.33
C GLY A 75 -13.43 -2.84 14.50
N LEU A 76 -13.44 -3.67 13.44
CA LEU A 76 -12.32 -3.85 12.53
C LEU A 76 -11.75 -2.49 12.08
N ARG A 77 -10.47 -2.28 12.42
CA ARG A 77 -9.68 -1.13 12.01
C ARG A 77 -9.41 -1.16 10.52
N VAL A 78 -9.31 0.03 9.91
CA VAL A 78 -9.04 0.18 8.47
C VAL A 78 -7.74 -0.55 8.10
N ASN A 79 -6.65 -0.32 8.84
CA ASN A 79 -5.37 -0.96 8.55
C ASN A 79 -5.44 -2.48 8.68
N THR A 80 -6.09 -3.01 9.72
CA THR A 80 -6.28 -4.46 9.88
C THR A 80 -7.12 -5.05 8.75
N GLY A 81 -8.17 -4.35 8.30
CA GLY A 81 -8.96 -4.75 7.13
C GLY A 81 -8.15 -4.77 5.85
N LEU A 82 -7.30 -3.77 5.62
CA LEU A 82 -6.39 -3.70 4.47
C LEU A 82 -5.31 -4.80 4.51
N ARG A 83 -4.78 -5.15 5.69
CA ARG A 83 -3.88 -6.31 5.85
C ARG A 83 -4.58 -7.62 5.51
N ALA A 84 -5.83 -7.79 5.97
CA ALA A 84 -6.64 -8.95 5.63
C ALA A 84 -6.92 -9.03 4.11
N LEU A 85 -7.23 -7.90 3.47
CA LEU A 85 -7.37 -7.83 2.00
C LEU A 85 -6.06 -8.22 1.29
N GLY A 86 -4.91 -7.69 1.74
CA GLY A 86 -3.61 -8.05 1.21
C GLY A 86 -3.32 -9.55 1.31
N ALA A 87 -3.65 -10.17 2.44
CA ALA A 87 -3.51 -11.62 2.65
C ALA A 87 -4.40 -12.43 1.70
N VAL A 88 -5.65 -12.02 1.46
CA VAL A 88 -6.55 -12.65 0.50
C VAL A 88 -6.02 -12.51 -0.93
N LEU A 89 -5.55 -11.33 -1.33
CA LEU A 89 -4.95 -11.10 -2.64
C LEU A 89 -3.73 -12.01 -2.87
N THR A 90 -2.85 -12.12 -1.88
CA THR A 90 -1.69 -13.03 -1.95
C THR A 90 -2.11 -14.50 -2.04
N ALA A 91 -3.08 -14.94 -1.23
CA ALA A 91 -3.51 -16.34 -1.22
C ALA A 91 -4.27 -16.75 -2.51
N THR A 92 -4.97 -15.82 -3.15
CA THR A 92 -5.78 -16.07 -4.35
C THR A 92 -5.01 -15.91 -5.66
N SER A 93 -3.74 -15.47 -5.59
CA SER A 93 -2.86 -15.19 -6.73
C SER A 93 -1.65 -16.13 -6.83
N GLY A 94 -1.74 -17.31 -6.21
CA GLY A 94 -0.77 -18.40 -6.38
C GLY A 94 -0.80 -19.00 -7.79
N ALA A 95 0.21 -19.82 -8.12
CA ALA A 95 0.22 -20.59 -9.37
C ALA A 95 -1.11 -21.33 -9.57
N PRO A 96 -1.66 -21.38 -10.80
CA PRO A 96 -1.01 -21.08 -12.09
C PRO A 96 -1.23 -19.64 -12.60
N ASN A 97 -1.46 -18.65 -11.72
CA ASN A 97 -1.63 -17.26 -12.18
C ASN A 97 -0.30 -16.68 -12.67
N GLY A 98 -0.33 -15.98 -13.82
CA GLY A 98 0.84 -15.26 -14.35
C GLY A 98 1.20 -13.99 -13.58
N VAL A 99 0.42 -13.65 -12.54
CA VAL A 99 0.62 -12.50 -11.67
C VAL A 99 0.43 -12.89 -10.21
N HIS A 100 1.29 -12.35 -9.34
CA HIS A 100 1.18 -12.41 -7.89
C HIS A 100 0.74 -11.06 -7.35
N LEU A 101 -0.32 -11.07 -6.54
CA LEU A 101 -1.01 -9.88 -6.10
C LEU A 101 -0.69 -9.54 -4.65
N ARG A 102 -0.42 -8.26 -4.41
CA ARG A 102 -0.38 -7.62 -3.11
C ARG A 102 -1.34 -6.44 -3.11
N LEU A 103 -1.52 -5.82 -1.94
CA LEU A 103 -2.45 -4.69 -1.80
C LEU A 103 -2.07 -3.51 -2.71
N ASP A 104 -0.79 -3.18 -2.79
CA ASP A 104 -0.25 -2.01 -3.49
C ASP A 104 0.81 -2.37 -4.55
N ASP A 105 0.93 -3.66 -4.90
CA ASP A 105 1.96 -4.18 -5.78
C ASP A 105 1.48 -5.39 -6.60
N VAL A 106 2.13 -5.60 -7.74
CA VAL A 106 1.97 -6.77 -8.63
C VAL A 106 3.33 -7.23 -9.07
N ALA A 107 3.62 -8.51 -8.84
CA ALA A 107 4.75 -9.17 -9.46
C ALA A 107 4.25 -10.06 -10.60
N LEU A 108 4.97 -10.08 -11.72
CA LEU A 108 4.75 -11.09 -12.76
C LEU A 108 5.39 -12.40 -12.28
N GLU A 109 4.78 -13.55 -12.59
CA GLU A 109 5.36 -14.86 -12.28
C GLU A 109 6.76 -15.01 -12.90
N GLY A 110 6.95 -14.44 -14.10
CA GLY A 110 8.25 -14.31 -14.74
C GLY A 110 8.46 -12.93 -15.33
N GLY A 111 9.56 -12.28 -14.97
CA GLY A 111 9.95 -10.97 -15.52
C GLY A 111 9.49 -9.79 -14.67
N THR A 112 9.04 -8.72 -15.33
CA THR A 112 8.72 -7.44 -14.69
C THR A 112 7.72 -6.60 -15.51
N THR A 113 6.98 -5.73 -14.85
CA THR A 113 6.09 -4.75 -15.49
C THR A 113 6.85 -3.62 -16.21
N GLU A 114 8.16 -3.48 -15.97
CA GLU A 114 9.02 -2.49 -16.63
C GLU A 114 9.49 -2.92 -18.03
N ARG A 115 9.13 -4.14 -18.47
CA ARG A 115 9.44 -4.67 -19.81
C ARG A 115 8.17 -5.08 -20.52
N SER A 116 7.90 -4.45 -21.66
CA SER A 116 6.66 -4.73 -22.41
C SER A 116 6.54 -6.19 -22.87
N ALA A 117 7.65 -6.84 -23.23
CA ALA A 117 7.66 -8.24 -23.61
C ALA A 117 7.21 -9.18 -22.47
N ASP A 118 7.56 -8.85 -21.23
CA ASP A 118 7.13 -9.62 -20.06
C ASP A 118 5.65 -9.36 -19.75
N VAL A 119 5.17 -8.12 -19.91
CA VAL A 119 3.75 -7.77 -19.80
C VAL A 119 2.92 -8.55 -20.83
N LEU A 120 3.36 -8.60 -22.09
CA LEU A 120 2.68 -9.36 -23.16
C LEU A 120 2.60 -10.85 -22.81
N ARG A 121 3.68 -11.42 -22.28
CA ARG A 121 3.68 -12.82 -21.83
C ARG A 121 2.68 -13.06 -20.71
N ALA A 122 2.59 -12.15 -19.75
CA ALA A 122 1.67 -12.25 -18.62
C ALA A 122 0.19 -12.12 -19.03
N VAL A 123 -0.12 -11.36 -20.08
CA VAL A 123 -1.49 -11.20 -20.61
C VAL A 123 -2.09 -12.50 -21.13
N GLU A 124 -1.24 -13.44 -21.58
CA GLU A 124 -1.68 -14.76 -22.05
C GLU A 124 -1.85 -15.79 -20.93
N GLN A 125 -1.48 -15.44 -19.70
CA GLN A 125 -1.58 -16.33 -18.55
C GLN A 125 -2.90 -16.12 -17.78
N PRO A 126 -3.36 -17.12 -17.01
CA PRO A 126 -4.46 -16.94 -16.07
C PRO A 126 -4.18 -15.81 -15.08
N ALA A 127 -5.23 -15.11 -14.66
CA ALA A 127 -5.14 -14.10 -13.62
C ALA A 127 -6.41 -14.11 -12.75
N SER A 128 -6.25 -13.86 -11.45
CA SER A 128 -7.35 -13.91 -10.47
C SER A 128 -8.48 -12.90 -10.74
N TYR A 129 -8.18 -11.83 -11.48
CA TYR A 129 -9.13 -10.78 -11.87
C TYR A 129 -9.76 -10.99 -13.26
N LEU A 130 -9.52 -12.12 -13.94
CA LEU A 130 -10.00 -12.35 -15.30
C LEU A 130 -11.54 -12.30 -15.43
N GLU A 131 -12.25 -12.76 -14.41
CA GLU A 131 -13.71 -12.66 -14.34
C GLU A 131 -14.18 -11.21 -14.42
N ASP A 132 -13.59 -10.32 -13.62
CA ASP A 132 -13.96 -8.90 -13.56
C ASP A 132 -13.58 -8.17 -14.86
N LEU A 133 -12.45 -8.54 -15.48
CA LEU A 133 -12.08 -8.03 -16.79
C LEU A 133 -13.10 -8.43 -17.87
N THR A 134 -13.58 -9.67 -17.84
CA THR A 134 -14.59 -10.17 -18.78
C THR A 134 -15.92 -9.47 -18.60
N LEU A 135 -16.36 -9.27 -17.36
CA LEU A 135 -17.57 -8.51 -17.04
C LEU A 135 -17.48 -7.05 -17.53
N ALA A 136 -16.33 -6.40 -17.32
CA ALA A 136 -16.08 -5.05 -17.81
C ALA A 136 -16.09 -4.99 -19.36
N ALA A 137 -15.39 -5.92 -20.02
CA ALA A 137 -15.33 -5.98 -21.48
C ALA A 137 -16.69 -6.24 -22.13
N GLY A 138 -17.57 -7.01 -21.48
CA GLY A 138 -18.95 -7.22 -21.92
C GLY A 138 -19.76 -5.92 -22.06
N ARG A 139 -19.34 -4.82 -21.40
CA ARG A 139 -19.98 -3.50 -21.53
C ARG A 139 -19.44 -2.67 -22.69
N PHE A 140 -18.29 -3.02 -23.26
CA PHE A 140 -17.61 -2.23 -24.29
C PHE A 140 -18.39 -2.17 -25.59
N ALA A 141 -19.05 -3.26 -26.01
CA ALA A 141 -19.81 -3.32 -27.26
C ALA A 141 -20.97 -2.31 -27.33
N ARG A 142 -21.45 -1.80 -26.18
CA ARG A 142 -22.52 -0.80 -26.08
C ARG A 142 -21.98 0.61 -25.82
N ALA A 143 -20.67 0.77 -25.75
CA ALA A 143 -20.03 2.05 -25.48
C ALA A 143 -19.80 2.82 -26.77
N GLU A 144 -19.99 4.15 -26.70
CA GLU A 144 -19.57 5.07 -27.77
C GLU A 144 -18.05 5.25 -27.77
N ARG A 145 -17.42 5.03 -26.62
CA ARG A 145 -16.00 5.25 -26.38
C ARG A 145 -15.57 4.59 -25.07
N VAL A 146 -14.37 4.03 -25.06
CA VAL A 146 -13.73 3.46 -23.87
C VAL A 146 -12.43 4.21 -23.61
N ARG A 147 -12.20 4.66 -22.37
CA ARG A 147 -10.93 5.24 -21.93
C ARG A 147 -10.35 4.40 -20.81
N LEU A 148 -9.15 3.86 -21.03
CA LEU A 148 -8.37 3.19 -19.99
C LEU A 148 -7.53 4.24 -19.25
N TRP A 149 -7.62 4.27 -17.93
CA TRP A 149 -6.81 5.18 -17.09
C TRP A 149 -5.65 4.45 -16.44
N LEU A 150 -4.41 4.82 -16.82
CA LEU A 150 -3.17 4.23 -16.32
C LEU A 150 -2.38 5.24 -15.50
N GLU A 151 -2.26 4.95 -14.21
CA GLU A 151 -1.50 5.71 -13.23
C GLU A 151 -0.15 5.07 -12.93
N ARG A 152 -0.05 3.74 -13.07
CA ARG A 152 1.13 2.96 -12.73
C ARG A 152 1.31 1.79 -13.70
N ASP A 153 2.53 1.30 -13.82
CA ASP A 153 2.89 0.12 -14.60
C ASP A 153 2.20 -1.16 -14.11
N LEU A 154 1.88 -1.24 -12.81
CA LEU A 154 1.18 -2.37 -12.19
C LEU A 154 -0.18 -2.70 -12.83
N GLN A 155 -0.80 -1.71 -13.47
CA GLN A 155 -2.10 -1.88 -14.15
C GLN A 155 -1.96 -2.51 -15.54
N LEU A 156 -0.74 -2.60 -16.09
CA LEU A 156 -0.51 -2.93 -17.49
C LEU A 156 -1.00 -4.30 -17.93
N PRO A 157 -0.82 -5.40 -17.19
CA PRO A 157 -1.33 -6.70 -17.64
C PRO A 157 -2.85 -6.67 -17.86
N ALA A 158 -3.59 -6.09 -16.91
CA ALA A 158 -5.04 -5.98 -17.02
C ALA A 158 -5.47 -4.94 -18.07
N ALA A 159 -4.78 -3.81 -18.17
CA ALA A 159 -5.04 -2.79 -19.19
C ALA A 159 -4.84 -3.31 -20.61
N ALA A 160 -3.76 -4.07 -20.83
CA ALA A 160 -3.46 -4.70 -22.09
C ALA A 160 -4.52 -5.72 -22.50
N TRP A 161 -4.99 -6.53 -21.54
CA TRP A 161 -6.09 -7.46 -21.76
C TRP A 161 -7.38 -6.72 -22.15
N LEU A 162 -7.73 -5.64 -21.44
CA LEU A 162 -8.93 -4.83 -21.73
C LEU A 162 -8.84 -4.11 -23.08
N ALA A 163 -7.65 -3.61 -23.44
CA ALA A 163 -7.41 -2.98 -24.74
C ALA A 163 -7.61 -3.98 -25.88
N ARG A 164 -7.09 -5.21 -25.73
CA ARG A 164 -7.31 -6.32 -26.67
C ARG A 164 -8.78 -6.74 -26.76
N ALA A 165 -9.49 -6.77 -25.63
CA ALA A 165 -10.90 -7.16 -25.57
C ALA A 165 -11.86 -6.06 -26.08
N CYS A 166 -11.40 -4.83 -26.24
CA CYS A 166 -12.21 -3.74 -26.74
C CYS A 166 -12.56 -3.98 -28.23
N PRO A 167 -13.85 -3.90 -28.64
CA PRO A 167 -14.24 -4.11 -30.04
C PRO A 167 -13.59 -3.09 -30.98
N GLU A 168 -13.28 -3.51 -32.21
CA GLU A 168 -12.59 -2.68 -33.21
C GLU A 168 -13.34 -1.39 -33.54
N GLN A 169 -14.68 -1.48 -33.62
CA GLN A 169 -15.56 -0.35 -33.93
C GLN A 169 -15.72 0.65 -32.77
N VAL A 170 -15.26 0.31 -31.56
CA VAL A 170 -15.35 1.18 -30.39
C VAL A 170 -14.04 1.97 -30.26
N PRO A 171 -14.08 3.32 -30.29
CA PRO A 171 -12.91 4.15 -30.05
C PRO A 171 -12.29 3.86 -28.68
N LEU A 172 -11.01 3.50 -28.69
CA LEU A 172 -10.21 3.23 -27.50
C LEU A 172 -9.27 4.41 -27.22
N GLU A 173 -9.36 4.98 -26.03
CA GLU A 173 -8.45 5.99 -25.52
C GLU A 173 -7.62 5.41 -24.38
N VAL A 174 -6.35 5.83 -24.28
CA VAL A 174 -5.49 5.56 -23.13
C VAL A 174 -5.05 6.90 -22.54
N ALA A 175 -5.27 7.07 -21.25
CA ALA A 175 -5.02 8.31 -20.53
C ALA A 175 -4.38 8.02 -19.16
N GLY A 176 -3.97 9.08 -18.46
CA GLY A 176 -3.36 9.00 -17.14
C GLY A 176 -1.84 9.27 -17.15
N PRO A 177 -1.25 9.52 -15.98
CA PRO A 177 0.13 9.98 -15.88
C PRO A 177 1.14 8.95 -16.41
N PHE A 178 0.92 7.65 -16.15
CA PHE A 178 1.80 6.60 -16.66
C PHE A 178 1.68 6.44 -18.17
N ALA A 179 0.45 6.44 -18.70
CA ALA A 179 0.21 6.37 -20.13
C ALA A 179 0.92 7.50 -20.89
N TRP A 180 0.86 8.71 -20.36
CA TRP A 180 1.50 9.87 -20.97
C TRP A 180 3.03 9.76 -20.98
N ALA A 181 3.62 9.40 -19.83
CA ALA A 181 5.07 9.26 -19.68
C ALA A 181 5.64 8.14 -20.58
N HIS A 182 4.86 7.08 -20.84
CA HIS A 182 5.28 5.91 -21.60
C HIS A 182 4.64 5.79 -22.99
N ARG A 183 4.02 6.87 -23.51
CA ARG A 183 3.25 6.82 -24.76
C ARG A 183 3.98 6.17 -25.93
N ALA A 184 5.29 6.40 -26.06
CA ALA A 184 6.07 5.90 -27.19
C ALA A 184 6.21 4.37 -27.13
N ALA A 185 6.54 3.84 -25.94
CA ALA A 185 6.63 2.40 -25.71
C ALA A 185 5.25 1.75 -25.75
N LEU A 186 4.23 2.35 -25.15
CA LEU A 186 2.88 1.79 -25.16
C LEU A 186 2.27 1.75 -26.56
N SER A 187 2.50 2.77 -27.39
CA SER A 187 1.98 2.82 -28.77
C SER A 187 2.58 1.76 -29.69
N SER A 188 3.75 1.19 -29.37
CA SER A 188 4.35 0.11 -30.16
C SER A 188 3.73 -1.26 -29.85
N LEU A 189 3.03 -1.39 -28.72
CA LEU A 189 2.46 -2.67 -28.29
C LEU A 189 1.19 -3.01 -29.07
N PRO A 190 1.06 -4.25 -29.60
CA PRO A 190 -0.06 -4.62 -30.48
C PRO A 190 -1.45 -4.28 -29.93
N MET A 191 -1.68 -4.49 -28.62
CA MET A 191 -2.98 -4.22 -27.99
C MET A 191 -3.35 -2.73 -27.91
N PHE A 192 -2.38 -1.83 -28.00
CA PHE A 192 -2.60 -0.37 -27.92
C PHE A 192 -2.40 0.34 -29.26
N GLN A 193 -2.00 -0.35 -30.33
CA GLN A 193 -1.71 0.28 -31.64
C GLN A 193 -2.88 1.10 -32.20
N ARG A 194 -4.13 0.68 -31.95
CA ARG A 194 -5.34 1.40 -32.38
C ARG A 194 -5.82 2.46 -31.38
N ALA A 195 -5.18 2.57 -30.22
CA ALA A 195 -5.63 3.46 -29.16
C ALA A 195 -5.14 4.88 -29.40
N ALA A 196 -6.01 5.85 -29.12
CA ALA A 196 -5.61 7.25 -29.04
C ALA A 196 -5.06 7.56 -27.64
N PHE A 197 -3.81 8.02 -27.56
CA PHE A 197 -3.23 8.51 -26.31
C PHE A 197 -3.66 9.96 -26.09
N VAL A 198 -4.48 10.19 -25.07
CA VAL A 198 -5.09 11.51 -24.82
C VAL A 198 -4.56 12.14 -23.55
N GLU A 199 -4.25 13.43 -23.62
CA GLU A 199 -3.97 14.25 -22.44
C GLU A 199 -5.30 14.64 -21.79
N ALA A 200 -5.70 13.87 -20.78
CA ALA A 200 -6.90 14.13 -20.00
C ALA A 200 -6.56 14.83 -18.67
N PRO A 201 -7.45 15.69 -18.15
CA PRO A 201 -7.31 16.25 -16.81
C PRO A 201 -7.14 15.14 -15.76
N PRO A 202 -6.35 15.36 -14.69
CA PRO A 202 -6.25 14.42 -13.59
C PRO A 202 -7.62 14.07 -13.00
N LEU A 203 -7.82 12.81 -12.63
CA LEU A 203 -9.02 12.41 -11.90
C LEU A 203 -9.02 13.01 -10.51
N ARG A 204 -10.21 13.42 -10.05
CA ARG A 204 -10.45 13.75 -8.65
C ARG A 204 -10.83 12.48 -7.92
N TRP A 205 -10.29 12.31 -6.73
CA TRP A 205 -10.43 11.10 -5.94
C TRP A 205 -11.11 11.40 -4.61
N ARG A 206 -12.03 10.53 -4.20
CA ARG A 206 -12.60 10.51 -2.85
C ARG A 206 -12.09 9.30 -2.10
N VAL A 207 -11.79 9.47 -0.82
CA VAL A 207 -11.34 8.34 0.01
C VAL A 207 -12.55 7.50 0.43
N ALA A 208 -12.46 6.19 0.22
CA ALA A 208 -13.43 5.18 0.64
C ALA A 208 -12.67 4.08 1.40
N PRO A 209 -12.43 4.26 2.72
CA PRO A 209 -11.58 3.39 3.52
C PRO A 209 -12.00 1.91 3.51
N ARG A 210 -13.30 1.65 3.38
CA ARG A 210 -13.83 0.29 3.25
C ARG A 210 -14.35 0.03 1.85
N LEU A 211 -14.22 -1.22 1.41
CA LEU A 211 -14.67 -1.64 0.07
C LEU A 211 -16.20 -1.65 -0.05
N ASP A 212 -16.92 -1.90 1.04
CA ASP A 212 -18.38 -2.02 1.12
C ASP A 212 -19.12 -0.71 1.46
N GLU A 213 -18.38 0.39 1.61
CA GLU A 213 -18.99 1.71 1.84
C GLU A 213 -19.88 2.12 0.67
N ALA A 214 -21.18 2.30 0.95
CA ALA A 214 -22.18 2.72 -0.02
C ALA A 214 -21.98 4.15 -0.54
N SER A 215 -21.25 4.99 0.21
CA SER A 215 -20.89 6.35 -0.20
C SER A 215 -19.48 6.66 0.29
N PRO A 216 -18.58 7.13 -0.60
CA PRO A 216 -17.23 7.50 -0.20
C PRO A 216 -17.27 8.69 0.76
N ALA A 217 -16.23 8.82 1.59
CA ALA A 217 -16.11 9.96 2.48
C ALA A 217 -16.07 11.28 1.70
N SER A 218 -16.50 12.37 2.33
CA SER A 218 -16.38 13.72 1.76
C SER A 218 -14.92 14.21 1.63
N LEU A 219 -13.94 13.37 1.95
CA LEU A 219 -12.52 13.68 1.92
C LEU A 219 -11.95 13.51 0.51
N VAL A 220 -11.48 14.60 -0.09
CA VAL A 220 -10.76 14.56 -1.38
C VAL A 220 -9.34 14.06 -1.18
N TRP A 221 -8.85 13.24 -2.11
CA TRP A 221 -7.46 12.81 -2.15
C TRP A 221 -6.66 13.50 -3.26
N LEU A 222 -5.55 14.14 -2.90
CA LEU A 222 -4.56 14.68 -3.83
C LEU A 222 -3.47 13.64 -4.09
N ALA A 223 -3.41 13.12 -5.32
CA ALA A 223 -2.46 12.09 -5.73
C ALA A 223 -1.02 12.63 -5.84
N GLU A 224 -0.04 11.75 -5.63
CA GLU A 224 1.41 12.05 -5.79
C GLU A 224 1.73 12.68 -7.15
N SER A 225 1.06 12.22 -8.21
CA SER A 225 1.25 12.70 -9.59
C SER A 225 0.86 14.17 -9.82
N LEU A 226 0.19 14.81 -8.86
CA LEU A 226 -0.11 16.24 -8.93
C LEU A 226 1.07 17.11 -8.48
N GLU A 227 2.11 16.54 -7.85
CA GLU A 227 3.31 17.23 -7.39
C GLU A 227 3.00 18.49 -6.56
N VAL A 228 2.02 18.38 -5.65
CA VAL A 228 1.44 19.52 -4.93
C VAL A 228 2.48 20.20 -4.06
N ARG A 229 2.55 21.53 -4.17
CA ARG A 229 3.33 22.42 -3.31
C ARG A 229 2.40 23.42 -2.66
N ALA A 230 2.42 23.52 -1.34
CA ALA A 230 1.67 24.54 -0.63
C ALA A 230 2.31 25.91 -0.88
N THR A 231 1.70 26.71 -1.75
CA THR A 231 2.07 28.10 -2.00
C THR A 231 1.04 29.08 -1.44
N SER A 232 -0.25 28.74 -1.54
CA SER A 232 -1.35 29.47 -0.92
C SER A 232 -2.56 28.56 -0.68
N ALA A 233 -3.45 28.97 0.24
CA ALA A 233 -4.69 28.25 0.51
C ALA A 233 -5.62 28.21 -0.72
N ASP A 234 -5.69 29.30 -1.50
CA ASP A 234 -6.53 29.37 -2.70
C ASP A 234 -6.09 28.42 -3.81
N ALA A 235 -4.78 28.27 -4.03
CA ALA A 235 -4.26 27.31 -5.00
C ALA A 235 -4.64 25.88 -4.61
N LEU A 236 -4.53 25.52 -3.32
CA LEU A 236 -4.92 24.22 -2.80
C LEU A 236 -6.44 23.99 -2.86
N ARG A 237 -7.26 25.02 -2.56
CA ARG A 237 -8.72 24.95 -2.71
C ARG A 237 -9.13 24.72 -4.16
N SER A 238 -8.43 25.32 -5.13
CA SER A 238 -8.69 25.08 -6.56
C SER A 238 -8.43 23.62 -6.96
N LEU A 239 -7.31 23.03 -6.50
CA LEU A 239 -6.96 21.63 -6.78
C LEU A 239 -7.97 20.63 -6.20
N THR A 240 -8.55 20.95 -5.06
CA THR A 240 -9.55 20.11 -4.37
C THR A 240 -10.98 20.36 -4.85
N GLY A 241 -11.18 21.29 -5.79
CA GLY A 241 -12.51 21.69 -6.26
C GLY A 241 -13.36 22.38 -5.17
N GLY A 242 -12.71 23.04 -4.21
CA GLY A 242 -13.38 23.73 -3.10
C GLY A 242 -13.88 22.79 -1.99
N ALA A 243 -13.37 21.56 -1.92
CA ALA A 243 -13.76 20.63 -0.87
C ALA A 243 -13.39 21.16 0.53
N ALA A 244 -14.29 20.99 1.50
CA ALA A 244 -14.08 21.43 2.87
C ALA A 244 -12.98 20.64 3.62
N ALA A 245 -12.67 19.43 3.15
CA ALA A 245 -11.63 18.58 3.72
C ALA A 245 -10.90 17.81 2.62
N TRP A 246 -9.57 17.73 2.73
CA TRP A 246 -8.73 16.94 1.83
C TRP A 246 -7.57 16.27 2.56
N ALA A 247 -7.03 15.23 1.93
CA ALA A 247 -5.82 14.53 2.31
C ALA A 247 -4.99 14.25 1.07
N GLY A 248 -3.69 13.98 1.21
CA GLY A 248 -2.89 13.51 0.08
C GLY A 248 -1.45 13.95 0.11
N HIS A 249 -0.80 13.80 -1.03
CA HIS A 249 0.63 14.03 -1.16
C HIS A 249 0.94 15.50 -1.38
N VAL A 250 1.93 16.00 -0.63
CA VAL A 250 2.53 17.32 -0.81
C VAL A 250 4.05 17.21 -0.73
N SER A 251 4.77 18.18 -1.27
CA SER A 251 6.23 18.24 -1.11
C SER A 251 6.62 18.41 0.36
N LEU A 252 7.79 17.91 0.76
CA LEU A 252 8.28 18.09 2.14
C LEU A 252 8.35 19.56 2.56
N GLY A 253 8.79 20.43 1.64
CA GLY A 253 8.84 21.87 1.86
C GLY A 253 7.46 22.53 2.07
N SER A 254 6.36 21.88 1.70
CA SER A 254 5.01 22.37 1.97
C SER A 254 4.70 22.45 3.47
N LEU A 255 5.38 21.66 4.30
CA LEU A 255 5.25 21.73 5.76
C LEU A 255 5.78 23.06 6.34
N LEU A 256 6.55 23.84 5.56
CA LEU A 256 6.97 25.20 5.93
C LEU A 256 5.85 26.23 5.74
N GLN A 257 4.73 25.87 5.12
CA GLN A 257 3.56 26.71 4.89
C GLN A 257 2.33 26.13 5.60
N PRO A 258 2.37 25.97 6.95
CA PRO A 258 1.31 25.30 7.69
C PRO A 258 -0.05 26.00 7.54
N ASP A 259 -0.07 27.32 7.47
CA ASP A 259 -1.30 28.11 7.34
C ASP A 259 -2.03 27.81 6.01
N ALA A 260 -1.30 27.70 4.90
CA ALA A 260 -1.89 27.34 3.60
C ALA A 260 -2.54 25.95 3.62
N LEU A 261 -1.89 24.98 4.29
CA LEU A 261 -2.43 23.62 4.44
C LEU A 261 -3.68 23.63 5.34
N VAL A 262 -3.64 24.29 6.48
CA VAL A 262 -4.76 24.34 7.43
C VAL A 262 -5.97 25.07 6.84
N GLU A 263 -5.77 26.27 6.28
CA GLU A 263 -6.84 27.09 5.71
C GLU A 263 -7.47 26.49 4.45
N SER A 264 -6.74 25.64 3.74
CA SER A 264 -7.31 24.89 2.60
C SER A 264 -8.11 23.65 3.02
N GLY A 265 -8.17 23.32 4.32
CA GLY A 265 -8.92 22.18 4.82
C GLY A 265 -8.14 20.85 4.85
N CYS A 266 -6.79 20.89 4.85
CA CYS A 266 -5.98 19.69 4.96
C CYS A 266 -6.30 18.92 6.25
N LYS A 267 -6.39 17.58 6.15
CA LYS A 267 -6.55 16.67 7.29
C LYS A 267 -5.36 15.72 7.43
N VAL A 268 -4.79 15.30 6.30
CA VAL A 268 -3.59 14.46 6.26
C VAL A 268 -2.66 14.95 5.16
N ALA A 269 -1.42 15.29 5.54
CA ALA A 269 -0.35 15.61 4.60
C ALA A 269 0.63 14.43 4.53
N VAL A 270 0.71 13.80 3.36
CA VAL A 270 1.68 12.74 3.07
C VAL A 270 2.90 13.37 2.39
N VAL A 271 4.09 13.16 2.97
CA VAL A 271 5.34 13.74 2.46
C VAL A 271 6.40 12.66 2.23
N GLY A 272 7.17 12.80 1.15
CA GLY A 272 8.37 11.99 0.91
C GLY A 272 9.60 12.67 1.50
N PHE A 273 10.55 11.89 2.02
CA PHE A 273 11.90 12.35 2.40
C PHE A 273 12.93 11.26 2.12
N CYS A 274 14.21 11.64 1.94
CA CYS A 274 15.28 10.72 1.58
C CYS A 274 16.23 10.40 2.73
N ALA A 275 16.62 11.42 3.50
CA ALA A 275 17.54 11.29 4.63
C ALA A 275 17.47 12.55 5.51
N MET A 276 18.07 12.46 6.68
CA MET A 276 18.38 13.58 7.54
C MET A 276 19.90 13.66 7.71
N ASP A 277 20.46 14.84 7.43
CA ASP A 277 21.87 15.15 7.64
C ASP A 277 22.02 16.36 8.59
N GLY A 278 23.26 16.76 8.87
CA GLY A 278 23.54 17.89 9.76
C GLY A 278 22.97 19.23 9.28
N ALA A 279 22.66 19.38 7.99
CA ALA A 279 22.10 20.60 7.41
C ALA A 279 20.56 20.58 7.36
N GLY A 280 19.91 19.41 7.46
CA GLY A 280 18.46 19.30 7.57
C GLY A 280 17.89 18.01 6.97
N TRP A 281 16.62 18.08 6.58
CA TRP A 281 15.91 16.98 5.93
C TRP A 281 16.01 17.11 4.41
N LEU A 282 16.40 16.02 3.75
CA LEU A 282 16.49 15.95 2.29
C LEU A 282 15.15 15.53 1.70
N ASP A 283 14.60 16.36 0.82
CA ASP A 283 13.42 16.02 0.04
C ASP A 283 13.77 15.15 -1.20
N PRO A 284 12.79 14.50 -1.84
CA PRO A 284 13.03 13.70 -3.05
C PRO A 284 13.60 14.47 -4.25
N LEU A 285 13.46 15.79 -4.26
CA LEU A 285 14.00 16.65 -5.28
C LEU A 285 15.39 17.18 -4.91
N GLY A 286 15.99 16.73 -3.81
CA GLY A 286 17.34 17.11 -3.38
C GLY A 286 17.40 18.45 -2.62
N ALA A 287 16.26 19.10 -2.37
CA ALA A 287 16.23 20.30 -1.56
C ALA A 287 16.44 19.95 -0.08
N ARG A 288 17.23 20.78 0.61
CA ARG A 288 17.43 20.68 2.05
C ARG A 288 16.45 21.57 2.79
N ILE A 289 15.65 20.95 3.64
CA ILE A 289 14.68 21.62 4.49
C ILE A 289 15.28 21.77 5.90
N PRO A 290 15.43 22.99 6.44
CA PRO A 290 16.01 23.19 7.76
C PRO A 290 15.24 22.43 8.85
N ARG A 291 15.98 21.73 9.72
CA ARG A 291 15.46 20.89 10.80
C ARG A 291 14.47 21.63 11.70
N GLU A 292 14.86 22.80 12.20
CA GLU A 292 14.04 23.60 13.13
C GLU A 292 12.75 24.11 12.47
N ALA A 293 12.85 24.56 11.22
CA ALA A 293 11.71 25.06 10.46
C ALA A 293 10.70 23.95 10.17
N LEU A 294 11.18 22.75 9.80
CA LEU A 294 10.32 21.59 9.58
C LEU A 294 9.62 21.16 10.87
N ALA A 295 10.36 21.09 11.98
CA ALA A 295 9.80 20.73 13.28
C ALA A 295 8.76 21.77 13.76
N HIS A 296 8.99 23.06 13.51
CA HIS A 296 8.03 24.11 13.82
C HIS A 296 6.75 23.98 12.97
N GLY A 297 6.89 23.82 11.65
CA GLY A 297 5.76 23.62 10.74
C GLY A 297 4.91 22.40 11.09
N ALA A 298 5.56 21.26 11.36
CA ALA A 298 4.88 20.03 11.79
C ALA A 298 4.13 20.20 13.12
N ARG A 299 4.70 20.92 14.10
CA ARG A 299 3.98 21.23 15.35
C ARG A 299 2.74 22.06 15.09
N ARG A 300 2.85 23.14 14.31
CA ARG A 300 1.69 23.99 13.96
C ARG A 300 0.57 23.20 13.27
N LEU A 301 0.93 22.26 12.38
CA LEU A 301 -0.02 21.37 11.73
C LEU A 301 -0.73 20.45 12.72
N ARG A 302 0.01 19.82 13.64
CA ARG A 302 -0.58 18.96 14.67
C ARG A 302 -1.49 19.72 15.62
N ASP A 303 -1.10 20.92 16.04
CA ASP A 303 -1.92 21.78 16.90
C ASP A 303 -3.24 22.16 16.21
N ALA A 304 -3.26 22.24 14.88
CA ALA A 304 -4.44 22.44 14.05
C ALA A 304 -5.19 21.14 13.69
N GLY A 305 -4.76 19.98 14.19
CA GLY A 305 -5.37 18.68 13.93
C GLY A 305 -5.06 18.08 12.56
N VAL A 306 -4.01 18.55 11.88
CA VAL A 306 -3.50 17.94 10.64
C VAL A 306 -2.51 16.84 10.98
N HIS A 307 -2.72 15.65 10.42
CA HIS A 307 -1.81 14.51 10.59
C HIS A 307 -0.72 14.52 9.51
N VAL A 308 0.55 14.42 9.91
CA VAL A 308 1.69 14.39 8.99
C VAL A 308 2.23 12.96 8.88
N VAL A 309 2.06 12.37 7.70
CA VAL A 309 2.53 11.01 7.38
C VAL A 309 3.74 11.11 6.47
N ALA A 310 4.79 10.35 6.77
CA ALA A 310 6.00 10.34 5.97
C ALA A 310 6.22 9.01 5.23
N GLU A 311 6.73 9.11 4.01
CA GLU A 311 7.30 8.01 3.24
C GLU A 311 8.82 8.19 3.12
N TRP A 312 9.58 7.16 3.47
CA TRP A 312 11.04 7.22 3.36
C TRP A 312 11.53 6.62 2.04
N TRP A 313 12.13 7.46 1.20
CA TRP A 313 12.63 7.12 -0.13
C TRP A 313 14.12 6.75 -0.04
N VAL A 314 14.42 5.47 -0.24
CA VAL A 314 15.75 4.88 0.00
C VAL A 314 16.50 4.70 -1.30
N GLY A 315 17.80 5.03 -1.30
CA GLY A 315 18.66 4.99 -2.48
C GLY A 315 18.68 6.29 -3.26
N ALA A 316 18.44 7.43 -2.60
CA ALA A 316 18.60 8.74 -3.21
C ALA A 316 20.09 9.07 -3.45
N PRO A 317 20.42 9.97 -4.39
CA PRO A 317 21.81 10.32 -4.70
C PRO A 317 22.60 10.81 -3.49
N GLY A 318 23.79 10.25 -3.29
CA GLY A 318 24.70 10.63 -2.20
C GLY A 318 24.26 10.21 -0.79
N VAL A 319 23.23 9.35 -0.68
CA VAL A 319 22.76 8.77 0.57
C VAL A 319 23.24 7.31 0.66
N ASP A 320 24.16 7.06 1.58
CA ASP A 320 24.70 5.73 1.90
C ASP A 320 24.00 5.08 3.10
N GLU A 321 24.35 3.84 3.45
CA GLU A 321 23.76 3.14 4.60
C GLU A 321 24.02 3.86 5.94
N ALA A 322 25.15 4.55 6.09
CA ALA A 322 25.46 5.30 7.30
C ALA A 322 24.53 6.51 7.48
N ALA A 323 24.21 7.22 6.39
CA ALA A 323 23.21 8.27 6.38
C ALA A 323 21.81 7.73 6.71
N LEU A 324 21.47 6.52 6.24
CA LEU A 324 20.20 5.88 6.60
C LEU A 324 20.14 5.54 8.09
N ASP A 325 21.22 5.02 8.67
CA ASP A 325 21.26 4.72 10.11
C ASP A 325 21.17 6.00 10.97
N ALA A 326 21.83 7.08 10.55
CA ALA A 326 21.70 8.40 11.19
C ALA A 326 20.26 8.93 11.10
N THR A 327 19.62 8.78 9.93
CA THR A 327 18.22 9.16 9.73
C THR A 327 17.28 8.34 10.61
N LEU A 328 17.51 7.03 10.73
CA LEU A 328 16.74 6.16 11.61
C LEU A 328 16.88 6.55 13.09
N ALA A 329 18.06 6.99 13.52
CA ALA A 329 18.27 7.53 14.86
C ALA A 329 17.52 8.87 15.05
N ALA A 330 17.60 9.77 14.08
CA ALA A 330 16.91 11.07 14.10
C ALA A 330 15.38 10.92 14.21
N LEU A 331 14.78 9.99 13.45
CA LEU A 331 13.34 9.70 13.54
C LEU A 331 12.89 9.29 14.95
N GLY A 332 13.76 8.67 15.74
CA GLY A 332 13.46 8.31 17.13
C GLY A 332 13.65 9.47 18.12
N ALA A 333 14.56 10.39 17.83
CA ALA A 333 14.86 11.55 18.67
C ALA A 333 13.93 12.75 18.40
N GLU A 334 13.39 12.84 17.18
CA GLU A 334 12.64 13.99 16.70
C GLU A 334 11.32 13.55 16.04
N PRO A 335 10.18 13.67 16.75
CA PRO A 335 8.88 13.33 16.19
C PRO A 335 8.38 14.46 15.28
N VAL A 336 9.04 14.64 14.13
CA VAL A 336 8.59 15.57 13.08
C VAL A 336 7.32 15.02 12.43
N PHE A 337 7.28 13.72 12.18
CA PHE A 337 6.13 13.06 11.56
C PHE A 337 5.30 12.35 12.64
N ASP A 338 3.98 12.31 12.45
CA ASP A 338 3.09 11.55 13.33
C ASP A 338 3.17 10.05 13.07
N HIS A 339 3.39 9.69 11.80
CA HIS A 339 3.43 8.31 11.35
C HIS A 339 4.42 8.15 10.20
N LEU A 340 5.14 7.04 10.18
CA LEU A 340 5.96 6.63 9.05
C LEU A 340 5.22 5.51 8.32
N ALA A 341 4.73 5.79 7.11
CA ALA A 341 3.98 4.83 6.32
C ALA A 341 4.84 3.62 5.92
N GLY A 342 6.11 3.86 5.58
CA GLY A 342 7.05 2.80 5.23
C GLY A 342 8.27 3.32 4.47
N VAL A 343 8.99 2.38 3.88
CA VAL A 343 10.15 2.63 3.01
C VAL A 343 9.82 2.23 1.57
N ARG A 344 10.32 2.99 0.60
CA ARG A 344 10.20 2.69 -0.84
C ARG A 344 11.49 3.04 -1.56
N PRO A 345 11.78 2.40 -2.71
CA PRO A 345 12.91 2.81 -3.52
C PRO A 345 12.74 4.26 -4.00
N PHE A 346 13.83 5.01 -3.99
CA PHE A 346 13.93 6.29 -4.67
C PHE A 346 13.90 6.05 -6.18
N HIS A 347 13.09 6.83 -6.88
CA HIS A 347 12.95 6.77 -8.32
C HIS A 347 13.31 8.12 -8.93
N TRP A 348 14.40 8.16 -9.70
CA TRP A 348 14.71 9.36 -10.48
C TRP A 348 13.66 9.55 -11.58
N PRO A 349 13.04 10.75 -11.68
CA PRO A 349 11.91 10.96 -12.58
C PRO A 349 12.30 10.85 -14.06
N ARG A 350 11.42 10.25 -14.88
CA ARG A 350 11.62 10.12 -16.35
C ARG A 350 11.21 11.36 -17.14
N SER A 351 10.22 12.09 -16.64
CA SER A 351 9.70 13.30 -17.29
C SER A 351 10.04 14.51 -16.44
N PRO A 352 10.22 15.69 -17.07
CA PRO A 352 10.27 16.94 -16.32
C PRO A 352 9.04 17.05 -15.42
N SER A 353 9.25 17.57 -14.21
CA SER A 353 8.18 17.87 -13.25
C SER A 353 7.08 18.68 -13.92
N ARG A 354 5.82 18.29 -13.71
CA ARG A 354 4.66 19.09 -14.15
C ARG A 354 4.60 20.41 -13.40
N SER A 355 5.13 20.46 -12.17
CA SER A 355 5.30 21.69 -11.41
C SER A 355 6.51 22.54 -11.86
N GLY A 356 7.16 22.20 -12.99
CA GLY A 356 8.31 22.93 -13.53
C GLY A 356 9.58 22.86 -12.67
N CYS A 357 9.63 21.97 -11.70
CA CYS A 357 10.73 21.90 -10.74
C CYS A 357 11.82 20.93 -11.20
N THR A 358 13.06 21.39 -11.26
CA THR A 358 14.21 20.54 -11.53
C THR A 358 14.72 19.89 -10.25
N PRO A 359 15.10 18.59 -10.28
CA PRO A 359 15.86 17.99 -9.19
C PRO A 359 17.14 18.78 -8.90
N GLN A 360 17.40 19.05 -7.63
CA GLN A 360 18.48 19.87 -7.08
C GLN A 360 19.63 19.02 -6.51
N TRP A 361 19.75 17.76 -6.95
CA TRP A 361 20.82 16.88 -6.51
C TRP A 361 22.15 17.28 -7.17
N PRO A 362 23.20 17.63 -6.40
CA PRO A 362 24.50 17.97 -6.97
C PRO A 362 25.21 16.72 -7.50
N ASP A 363 26.03 16.89 -8.54
CA ASP A 363 26.96 15.88 -9.05
C ASP A 363 26.32 14.53 -9.45
N VAL A 364 25.05 14.56 -9.90
CA VAL A 364 24.35 13.37 -10.39
C VAL A 364 24.51 13.23 -11.89
N ARG A 365 24.94 12.05 -12.34
CA ARG A 365 24.93 11.66 -13.75
C ARG A 365 23.72 10.78 -14.02
N VAL A 366 22.76 11.29 -14.78
CA VAL A 366 21.55 10.55 -15.16
C VAL A 366 21.81 9.78 -16.44
N GLY A 367 21.52 8.48 -16.41
CA GLY A 367 21.67 7.58 -17.55
C GLY A 367 20.35 7.30 -18.26
N THR A 368 20.43 6.49 -19.31
CA THR A 368 19.27 5.93 -19.98
C THR A 368 18.93 4.56 -19.37
N PRO A 369 17.65 4.21 -19.22
CA PRO A 369 17.26 2.86 -18.82
C PRO A 369 17.85 1.81 -19.78
N PRO A 370 18.11 0.57 -19.30
CA PRO A 370 18.48 -0.54 -20.18
C PRO A 370 17.51 -0.68 -21.35
N GLU A 371 18.01 -1.06 -22.53
CA GLU A 371 17.17 -1.18 -23.75
C GLU A 371 16.01 -2.17 -23.57
N ASP A 372 16.20 -3.21 -22.76
CA ASP A 372 15.16 -4.19 -22.47
C ASP A 372 14.05 -3.64 -21.54
N ARG A 373 14.24 -2.47 -20.90
CA ARG A 373 13.35 -1.81 -19.93
C ARG A 373 12.63 -0.60 -20.51
N ASP A 374 11.93 -0.81 -21.61
CA ASP A 374 11.17 0.23 -22.33
C ASP A 374 10.09 0.92 -21.46
N LEU A 375 9.59 0.22 -20.44
CA LEU A 375 8.61 0.71 -19.46
C LEU A 375 9.22 1.01 -18.07
N ALA A 376 10.53 1.26 -17.97
CA ALA A 376 11.21 1.53 -16.70
C ALA A 376 10.52 2.63 -15.86
N ARG A 377 10.38 2.42 -14.55
CA ARG A 377 9.75 3.39 -13.61
C ARG A 377 10.59 4.62 -13.38
N SER A 378 11.91 4.49 -13.50
CA SER A 378 12.88 5.53 -13.20
C SER A 378 14.06 5.51 -14.15
N LEU A 379 14.77 6.64 -14.23
CA LEU A 379 16.07 6.68 -14.89
C LEU A 379 17.16 6.15 -13.94
N PRO A 380 18.13 5.37 -14.44
CA PRO A 380 19.32 5.06 -13.66
C PRO A 380 20.14 6.34 -13.45
N PHE A 381 20.90 6.39 -12.37
CA PHE A 381 21.81 7.50 -12.11
C PHE A 381 23.05 7.01 -11.37
N GLU A 382 24.11 7.81 -11.44
CA GLU A 382 25.35 7.63 -10.68
C GLU A 382 25.63 8.88 -9.86
N CYS A 383 25.97 8.69 -8.58
CA CYS A 383 26.41 9.74 -7.68
C CYS A 383 27.27 9.12 -6.58
N ALA A 384 28.37 9.79 -6.21
CA ALA A 384 29.27 9.30 -5.17
C ALA A 384 28.53 9.11 -3.83
N ARG A 385 28.84 8.03 -3.11
CA ARG A 385 28.20 7.64 -1.83
C ARG A 385 26.71 7.28 -1.95
N SER A 386 26.22 6.94 -3.14
CA SER A 386 24.89 6.33 -3.29
C SER A 386 25.00 4.82 -3.07
N ILE A 387 23.96 4.23 -2.47
CA ILE A 387 23.85 2.76 -2.40
C ILE A 387 23.68 2.20 -3.82
N PRO A 388 24.43 1.16 -4.22
CA PRO A 388 24.25 0.52 -5.51
C PRO A 388 22.82 -0.01 -5.71
N SER A 389 22.25 0.19 -6.90
CA SER A 389 20.87 -0.21 -7.22
C SER A 389 20.56 -1.69 -6.92
N ALA A 390 21.54 -2.58 -7.10
CA ALA A 390 21.41 -4.01 -6.82
C ALA A 390 21.25 -4.33 -5.31
N GLU A 391 21.71 -3.44 -4.42
CA GLU A 391 21.64 -3.64 -2.97
C GLU A 391 20.38 -3.04 -2.33
N ILE A 392 19.71 -2.11 -3.02
CA ILE A 392 18.51 -1.41 -2.53
C ILE A 392 17.44 -2.37 -1.98
N PRO A 393 17.09 -3.50 -2.62
CA PRO A 393 16.10 -4.43 -2.08
C PRO A 393 16.48 -5.00 -0.69
N ARG A 394 17.77 -5.30 -0.48
CA ARG A 394 18.29 -5.78 0.81
C ARG A 394 18.18 -4.69 1.88
N VAL A 395 18.61 -3.48 1.55
CA VAL A 395 18.58 -2.33 2.46
C VAL A 395 17.14 -1.98 2.85
N LEU A 396 16.21 -1.94 1.89
CA LEU A 396 14.77 -1.73 2.13
C LEU A 396 14.20 -2.78 3.08
N THR A 397 14.48 -4.07 2.86
CA THR A 397 14.00 -5.16 3.72
C THR A 397 14.53 -5.04 5.15
N SER A 398 15.81 -4.71 5.29
CA SER A 398 16.45 -4.48 6.60
C SER A 398 15.83 -3.29 7.34
N LEU A 399 15.65 -2.15 6.65
CA LEU A 399 15.03 -0.96 7.23
C LEU A 399 13.56 -1.20 7.62
N ALA A 400 12.76 -1.81 6.75
CA ALA A 400 11.37 -2.13 7.04
C ALA A 400 11.25 -3.01 8.30
N THR A 401 12.13 -4.01 8.45
CA THR A 401 12.16 -4.87 9.64
C THR A 401 12.48 -4.08 10.91
N ARG A 402 13.49 -3.20 10.86
CA ARG A 402 13.87 -2.34 12.00
C ARG A 402 12.79 -1.34 12.36
N LEU A 403 12.08 -0.79 11.39
CA LEU A 403 10.97 0.14 11.58
C LEU A 403 9.74 -0.56 12.17
N LEU A 404 9.37 -1.73 11.66
CA LEU A 404 8.27 -2.55 12.17
C LEU A 404 8.45 -2.96 13.64
N ALA A 405 9.70 -3.10 14.08
CA ALA A 405 10.03 -3.36 15.48
C ALA A 405 9.77 -2.15 16.39
N ARG A 406 9.71 -0.93 15.85
CA ARG A 406 9.46 0.32 16.61
C ARG A 406 7.99 0.73 16.58
N ALA A 407 7.36 0.68 15.41
CA ALA A 407 5.97 1.07 15.21
C ALA A 407 5.36 0.30 14.03
N PRO A 408 4.02 0.08 14.02
CA PRO A 408 3.34 -0.44 12.85
C PRO A 408 3.61 0.40 11.61
N LEU A 409 3.93 -0.23 10.48
CA LEU A 409 3.91 0.40 9.17
C LEU A 409 2.52 0.28 8.53
N SER A 410 2.25 1.12 7.54
CA SER A 410 1.01 1.06 6.75
C SER A 410 0.96 -0.27 5.96
N PRO A 411 -0.23 -0.88 5.80
CA PRO A 411 -0.42 -2.15 5.07
C PRO A 411 -0.04 -2.13 3.59
N GLY A 412 0.14 -0.95 3.02
CA GLY A 412 0.53 -0.68 1.64
C GLY A 412 0.42 0.82 1.35
N ARG A 413 0.90 1.25 0.18
CA ARG A 413 0.77 2.64 -0.30
C ARG A 413 -0.62 2.89 -0.90
N VAL A 414 -1.62 2.82 -0.03
CA VAL A 414 -3.02 3.15 -0.32
C VAL A 414 -3.50 4.28 0.60
N ALA A 415 -4.32 5.18 0.08
CA ALA A 415 -4.72 6.43 0.72
C ALA A 415 -5.33 6.22 2.10
N ALA A 416 -6.23 5.23 2.24
CA ALA A 416 -6.87 4.96 3.52
C ALA A 416 -5.91 4.48 4.61
N ALA A 417 -4.74 3.93 4.24
CA ALA A 417 -3.71 3.52 5.19
C ALA A 417 -2.91 4.69 5.79
N CYS A 418 -3.07 5.90 5.24
CA CYS A 418 -2.48 7.12 5.76
C CYS A 418 -3.45 7.88 6.70
N LEU A 419 -4.71 7.45 6.79
CA LEU A 419 -5.68 8.11 7.66
C LEU A 419 -5.40 7.77 9.13
N PRO A 420 -5.53 8.73 10.05
CA PRO A 420 -5.40 8.46 11.47
C PRO A 420 -6.48 7.48 11.93
N GLU A 421 -6.09 6.45 12.69
CA GLU A 421 -7.04 5.57 13.37
C GLU A 421 -7.37 6.12 14.75
N ALA A 422 -8.63 5.94 15.19
CA ALA A 422 -9.02 6.31 16.55
C ALA A 422 -8.14 5.57 17.58
N PRO A 423 -7.61 6.27 18.61
CA PRO A 423 -6.91 5.60 19.70
C PRO A 423 -7.84 4.60 20.39
N LEU A 424 -7.32 3.43 20.78
CA LEU A 424 -8.09 2.54 21.66
C LEU A 424 -8.26 3.21 23.02
N PRO A 425 -9.41 3.03 23.69
CA PRO A 425 -9.57 3.42 25.08
C PRO A 425 -8.43 2.78 25.89
N ARG A 426 -7.60 3.60 26.54
CA ARG A 426 -6.67 3.10 27.55
C ARG A 426 -7.51 2.53 28.69
N ALA A 427 -7.24 1.29 29.09
CA ALA A 427 -7.90 0.70 30.25
C ALA A 427 -7.61 1.58 31.47
N THR A 428 -8.65 2.05 32.14
CA THR A 428 -8.51 2.93 33.31
C THR A 428 -7.77 2.22 34.44
N ALA A 429 -6.83 2.93 35.05
CA ALA A 429 -5.92 2.48 36.10
C ALA A 429 -6.62 1.69 37.22
N ALA A 430 -6.38 0.37 37.23
CA ALA A 430 -6.19 -0.48 38.42
C ALA A 430 -6.33 -1.97 38.02
N SER A 431 -5.23 -2.63 37.63
CA SER A 431 -4.93 -4.05 37.89
C SER A 431 -3.77 -4.52 36.99
N ALA A 432 -3.13 -5.61 37.38
CA ALA A 432 -1.93 -6.26 36.82
C ALA A 432 -1.78 -6.22 35.28
N ALA A 433 -0.52 -6.32 34.80
CA ALA A 433 -0.14 -6.40 33.40
C ALA A 433 -1.11 -7.26 32.57
N ALA A 434 -2.11 -6.63 31.98
CA ALA A 434 -3.12 -7.32 31.19
C ALA A 434 -2.53 -7.62 29.82
N ILE A 435 -2.94 -8.74 29.26
CA ILE A 435 -2.57 -9.16 27.92
C ILE A 435 -3.84 -9.27 27.07
N GLN A 436 -3.67 -8.97 25.79
CA GLN A 436 -4.68 -9.24 24.78
C GLN A 436 -3.99 -9.72 23.51
N LEU A 437 -4.74 -10.40 22.65
CA LEU A 437 -4.31 -10.76 21.31
C LEU A 437 -3.98 -9.48 20.52
N ASP A 438 -2.84 -9.48 19.81
CA ASP A 438 -2.50 -8.38 18.92
C ASP A 438 -3.62 -8.19 17.87
N VAL A 439 -3.95 -6.93 17.58
CA VAL A 439 -5.10 -6.58 16.73
C VAL A 439 -4.97 -7.12 15.31
N ASP A 440 -3.74 -7.35 14.84
CA ASP A 440 -3.43 -7.91 13.52
C ASP A 440 -3.06 -9.41 13.58
N CYS A 441 -3.11 -10.04 14.76
CA CYS A 441 -2.81 -11.46 14.93
C CYS A 441 -4.09 -12.31 14.97
N ALA A 442 -4.13 -13.36 14.15
CA ALA A 442 -5.18 -14.37 14.12
C ALA A 442 -4.66 -15.74 14.56
N TRP A 443 -5.55 -16.53 15.15
CA TRP A 443 -5.31 -17.94 15.44
C TRP A 443 -5.96 -18.79 14.38
N VAL A 444 -5.19 -19.71 13.81
CA VAL A 444 -5.63 -20.54 12.69
C VAL A 444 -5.29 -21.98 13.01
N GLN A 445 -6.28 -22.85 12.85
CA GLN A 445 -6.05 -24.30 12.81
C GLN A 445 -5.93 -24.72 11.35
N LEU A 446 -4.87 -25.45 11.01
CA LEU A 446 -4.70 -26.04 9.69
C LEU A 446 -4.85 -27.57 9.76
N PRO A 447 -5.36 -28.21 8.70
CA PRO A 447 -5.48 -29.68 8.63
C PRO A 447 -4.12 -30.38 8.51
N ALA A 448 -3.09 -29.66 8.06
CA ALA A 448 -1.71 -30.13 7.94
C ALA A 448 -0.73 -29.04 8.44
N ALA A 449 0.52 -29.43 8.66
CA ALA A 449 1.59 -28.48 8.98
C ALA A 449 1.99 -27.65 7.75
N LEU A 450 2.71 -26.55 7.95
CA LEU A 450 3.08 -25.62 6.87
C LEU A 450 4.08 -26.20 5.85
N ASP A 451 4.71 -27.33 6.16
CA ASP A 451 5.53 -28.11 5.23
C ASP A 451 4.70 -29.12 4.41
N GLY A 452 3.39 -29.25 4.69
CA GLY A 452 2.48 -30.21 4.06
C GLY A 452 2.37 -31.54 4.82
N ALA A 453 3.09 -31.74 5.93
CA ALA A 453 2.96 -32.96 6.72
C ALA A 453 1.55 -33.09 7.29
N ALA A 454 0.95 -34.28 7.18
CA ALA A 454 -0.42 -34.59 7.62
C ALA A 454 -0.56 -34.61 9.16
N LYS A 455 -0.35 -33.45 9.78
CA LYS A 455 -0.42 -33.20 11.22
C LYS A 455 -1.19 -31.89 11.45
N PRO A 456 -2.45 -31.98 11.91
CA PRO A 456 -3.22 -30.80 12.28
C PRO A 456 -2.46 -29.97 13.31
N SER A 457 -2.35 -28.68 13.05
CA SER A 457 -1.51 -27.77 13.83
C SER A 457 -2.17 -26.42 14.00
N TRP A 458 -1.97 -25.82 15.17
CA TRP A 458 -2.40 -24.46 15.46
C TRP A 458 -1.29 -23.47 15.16
N PHE A 459 -1.65 -22.32 14.60
CA PHE A 459 -0.73 -21.24 14.27
C PHE A 459 -1.28 -19.92 14.79
N ALA A 460 -0.40 -19.09 15.33
CA ALA A 460 -0.63 -17.65 15.49
C ALA A 460 0.02 -16.94 14.29
N ALA A 461 -0.77 -16.21 13.52
CA ALA A 461 -0.31 -15.49 12.33
C ALA A 461 -0.59 -13.99 12.50
N ASN A 462 0.45 -13.17 12.52
CA ASN A 462 0.33 -11.72 12.56
C ASN A 462 0.49 -11.14 11.14
N LEU A 463 -0.58 -10.56 10.58
CA LEU A 463 -0.56 -10.04 9.21
C LEU A 463 0.20 -8.72 9.07
N ARG A 464 0.52 -8.02 10.17
CA ARG A 464 1.34 -6.80 10.17
C ARG A 464 2.82 -7.13 10.06
N THR A 465 3.29 -8.15 10.76
CA THR A 465 4.72 -8.51 10.80
C THR A 465 5.08 -9.69 9.90
N GLY A 466 4.08 -10.43 9.40
CA GLY A 466 4.28 -11.71 8.72
C GLY A 466 4.73 -12.84 9.65
N ALA A 467 4.77 -12.62 10.97
CA ALA A 467 5.18 -13.62 11.93
C ALA A 467 4.16 -14.77 11.99
N VAL A 468 4.66 -15.99 11.89
CA VAL A 468 3.87 -17.22 12.04
C VAL A 468 4.54 -18.10 13.09
N LEU A 469 3.80 -18.46 14.13
CA LEU A 469 4.27 -19.29 15.21
C LEU A 469 3.39 -20.53 15.33
N ALA A 470 4.01 -21.73 15.34
CA ALA A 470 3.31 -22.96 15.68
C ALA A 470 2.99 -22.99 17.17
N MET A 471 1.77 -23.41 17.52
CA MET A 471 1.21 -23.26 18.85
C MET A 471 0.76 -24.60 19.41
N ASP A 472 0.95 -24.78 20.72
CA ASP A 472 0.45 -25.95 21.42
C ASP A 472 -1.09 -25.97 21.40
N ALA A 473 -1.66 -27.13 21.10
CA ALA A 473 -3.10 -27.30 20.92
C ALA A 473 -3.92 -27.03 22.19
N ARG A 474 -3.30 -27.09 23.39
CA ARG A 474 -3.96 -26.77 24.66
C ARG A 474 -3.93 -25.27 24.96
N LEU A 475 -2.91 -24.56 24.48
CA LEU A 475 -2.76 -23.11 24.68
C LEU A 475 -3.49 -22.28 23.62
N ALA A 476 -3.50 -22.73 22.36
CA ALA A 476 -4.06 -21.95 21.25
C ALA A 476 -5.53 -21.53 21.46
N PRO A 477 -6.48 -22.39 21.88
CA PRO A 477 -7.87 -21.99 22.07
C PRO A 477 -8.04 -20.95 23.20
N ARG A 478 -7.22 -21.04 24.25
CA ARG A 478 -7.27 -20.08 25.38
C ARG A 478 -6.80 -18.70 24.95
N LEU A 479 -5.72 -18.64 24.19
CA LEU A 479 -5.15 -17.39 23.70
C LEU A 479 -5.99 -16.77 22.57
N ALA A 480 -6.67 -17.60 21.76
CA ALA A 480 -7.57 -17.14 20.71
C ALA A 480 -8.75 -16.32 21.25
N GLY A 481 -9.21 -16.62 22.46
CA GLY A 481 -10.29 -15.89 23.12
C GLY A 481 -9.89 -14.54 23.73
N LEU A 482 -8.61 -14.17 23.75
CA LEU A 482 -8.11 -12.95 24.39
C LEU A 482 -8.34 -11.68 23.55
N VAL A 483 -9.56 -11.48 23.06
CA VAL A 483 -9.94 -10.28 22.29
C VAL A 483 -10.18 -9.05 23.17
N ARG A 484 -10.21 -9.23 24.50
CA ARG A 484 -10.27 -8.16 25.50
C ARG A 484 -9.08 -8.25 26.45
N PRO A 485 -8.61 -7.12 27.02
CA PRO A 485 -7.56 -7.14 28.03
C PRO A 485 -7.93 -8.08 29.18
N THR A 486 -7.07 -9.06 29.44
CA THR A 486 -7.25 -10.07 30.47
C THR A 486 -5.97 -10.17 31.30
N ASP A 487 -6.07 -10.32 32.61
CA ASP A 487 -4.89 -10.50 33.45
C ASP A 487 -4.15 -11.81 33.11
N VAL A 488 -2.81 -11.80 33.19
CA VAL A 488 -1.98 -12.95 32.81
C VAL A 488 -2.32 -14.20 33.61
N ALA A 489 -2.66 -14.06 34.89
CA ALA A 489 -2.92 -15.19 35.78
C ALA A 489 -4.20 -15.93 35.38
N SER A 490 -5.27 -15.21 35.04
CA SER A 490 -6.52 -15.75 34.53
C SER A 490 -6.35 -16.34 33.14
N ALA A 491 -5.69 -15.62 32.23
CA ALA A 491 -5.47 -16.08 30.85
C ALA A 491 -4.62 -17.36 30.78
N LEU A 492 -3.61 -17.49 31.64
CA LEU A 492 -2.64 -18.58 31.65
C LEU A 492 -2.71 -19.44 32.92
N GLY A 493 -3.88 -19.57 33.53
CA GLY A 493 -4.04 -20.30 34.80
C GLY A 493 -3.52 -21.75 34.80
N GLY A 494 -3.51 -22.40 33.63
CA GLY A 494 -2.96 -23.75 33.45
C GLY A 494 -1.45 -23.84 33.16
N VAL A 495 -0.76 -22.70 33.03
CA VAL A 495 0.70 -22.63 32.87
C VAL A 495 1.34 -22.41 34.24
N PRO A 496 2.43 -23.13 34.59
CA PRO A 496 3.14 -22.90 35.85
C PRO A 496 3.58 -21.44 35.99
N GLN A 497 3.42 -20.86 37.20
CA GLN A 497 3.71 -19.45 37.47
C GLN A 497 5.11 -19.03 37.00
N ALA A 498 6.12 -19.88 37.25
CA ALA A 498 7.51 -19.64 36.86
C ALA A 498 7.75 -19.54 35.34
N GLN A 499 6.80 -19.99 34.50
CA GLN A 499 6.91 -19.99 33.05
C GLN A 499 6.02 -18.94 32.36
N ARG A 500 5.05 -18.35 33.08
CA ARG A 500 4.08 -17.42 32.51
C ARG A 500 4.73 -16.17 31.92
N GLU A 501 5.65 -15.56 32.67
CA GLU A 501 6.29 -14.32 32.25
C GLU A 501 7.14 -14.51 30.99
N LYS A 502 8.00 -15.53 30.97
CA LYS A 502 8.81 -15.89 29.80
C LYS A 502 7.96 -16.20 28.56
N LEU A 503 6.83 -16.90 28.74
CA LEU A 503 5.90 -17.18 27.65
C LEU A 503 5.27 -15.89 27.11
N VAL A 504 4.79 -15.01 28.00
CA VAL A 504 4.22 -13.72 27.61
C VAL A 504 5.27 -12.86 26.89
N ASP A 505 6.48 -12.76 27.41
CA ASP A 505 7.58 -12.04 26.74
C ASP A 505 7.84 -12.57 25.33
N THR A 506 7.87 -13.89 25.17
CA THR A 506 8.08 -14.53 23.88
C THR A 506 6.95 -14.19 22.91
N LEU A 507 5.69 -14.28 23.35
CA LEU A 507 4.52 -13.99 22.52
C LEU A 507 4.40 -12.50 22.19
N VAL A 508 4.75 -11.60 23.12
CA VAL A 508 4.78 -10.15 22.88
C VAL A 508 5.90 -9.79 21.91
N ALA A 509 7.11 -10.33 22.10
CA ALA A 509 8.23 -10.12 21.19
C ALA A 509 7.93 -10.60 19.77
N ARG A 510 7.05 -11.61 19.61
CA ARG A 510 6.58 -12.12 18.32
C ARG A 510 5.30 -11.43 17.81
N SER A 511 4.83 -10.37 18.47
CA SER A 511 3.56 -9.68 18.14
C SER A 511 2.34 -10.61 18.09
N VAL A 512 2.33 -11.67 18.89
CA VAL A 512 1.15 -12.52 19.09
C VAL A 512 0.25 -11.90 20.15
N LEU A 513 0.84 -11.39 21.23
CA LEU A 513 0.13 -10.69 22.30
C LEU A 513 0.60 -9.24 22.38
N THR A 514 -0.24 -8.38 22.94
CA THR A 514 0.13 -7.03 23.37
C THR A 514 -0.09 -6.90 24.86
N ARG A 515 0.83 -6.17 25.52
CA ARG A 515 0.64 -5.75 26.91
C ARG A 515 -0.23 -4.50 26.91
N VAL A 516 -1.28 -4.54 27.71
CA VAL A 516 -2.13 -3.38 27.97
C VAL A 516 -1.67 -2.81 29.30
N ASN A 517 -0.78 -1.82 29.21
CA ASN A 517 -0.41 -1.02 30.38
C ASN A 517 -1.56 -0.07 30.70
N GLY A 518 -1.95 -0.03 31.97
CA GLY A 518 -2.98 0.89 32.49
C GLY A 518 -2.56 2.35 32.47
#